data_AF-A0A3B3CI06-F1
#
_entry.id   AF-A0A3B3CI06-F1
#
_cell.length_a   1.000
_cell.length_b   1.000
_cell.length_c   1.000
_cell.angle_alpha   90.00
_cell.angle_beta   90.00
_cell.angle_gamma   90.00
#
_symmetry.space_group_name_H-M   'P 1'
#
loop_
_entity.id
_entity.type
_entity.pdbx_description
1 polymer ?
#
loop_
_entity_poly.entity_id
_entity_poly.type
_entity_poly.pdbx_seq_one_letter_code
_entity_poly.pdbx_strand_id
1 'polypeptide(L)'
;MNLERLPNEEKLTLCRKYYLGGFAFLPFLWLVNVVWFFREAFIKPAYTEQLQIKTYVQRSAVGLLLWVAVLTTWITIFQHFRAQWGEVGDSLSFTIPRGTP
;
A
#
# COMPACT_ATOMS: atom_id res chain seq x y z
N MET A 1 2.13 12.77 14.38
CA MET A 1 2.65 14.04 13.83
C MET A 1 1.46 14.88 13.35
N ASN A 2 1.36 16.15 13.74
CA ASN A 2 0.27 17.02 13.26
C ASN A 2 0.67 17.63 11.92
N LEU A 3 0.06 17.14 10.82
CA LEU A 3 0.30 17.65 9.47
C LEU A 3 0.04 19.16 9.35
N GLU A 4 -0.92 19.68 10.12
CA GLU A 4 -1.29 21.10 10.09
C GLU A 4 -0.16 22.03 10.57
N ARG A 5 0.79 21.52 11.34
CA ARG A 5 1.94 22.30 11.84
C ARG A 5 3.14 22.32 10.89
N LEU A 6 3.11 21.52 9.83
CA LEU A 6 4.21 21.43 8.86
C LEU A 6 4.02 22.46 7.74
N PRO A 7 5.11 23.09 7.27
CA PRO A 7 5.07 23.89 6.05
C PRO A 7 4.74 23.01 4.85
N ASN A 8 4.16 23.61 3.79
CA ASN A 8 3.67 22.85 2.64
C ASN A 8 4.79 22.05 1.95
N GLU A 9 6.00 22.62 1.83
CA GLU A 9 7.15 21.98 1.17
C GLU A 9 7.61 20.70 1.90
N GLU A 10 7.52 20.71 3.23
CA GLU A 10 7.80 19.53 4.04
C GLU A 10 6.73 18.45 3.87
N LYS A 11 5.46 18.83 3.72
CA LYS A 11 4.37 17.89 3.39
C LYS A 11 4.59 17.23 2.04
N LEU A 12 5.00 17.99 1.02
CA LEU A 12 5.32 17.44 -0.29
C LEU A 12 6.48 16.45 -0.20
N THR A 13 7.56 16.85 0.48
CA THR A 13 8.74 16.01 0.67
C THR A 13 8.39 14.71 1.41
N LEU A 14 7.55 14.80 2.45
CA LEU A 14 7.08 13.66 3.21
C LEU A 14 6.21 12.73 2.34
N CYS A 15 5.25 13.28 1.59
CA CYS A 15 4.42 12.51 0.67
C CYS A 15 5.25 11.79 -0.40
N ARG A 16 6.27 12.45 -0.96
CA ARG A 16 7.20 11.85 -1.93
C ARG A 16 8.01 10.72 -1.30
N LYS A 17 8.52 10.88 -0.07
CA LYS A 17 9.26 9.83 0.64
C LYS A 17 8.40 8.60 0.89
N TYR A 18 7.15 8.79 1.30
CA TYR A 18 6.21 7.68 1.53
C TYR A 18 5.83 6.99 0.21
N TYR A 19 5.63 7.76 -0.86
CA TYR A 19 5.42 7.20 -2.20
C TYR A 19 6.61 6.35 -2.65
N LEU A 20 7.85 6.86 -2.54
CA LEU A 20 9.04 6.11 -2.93
C LEU A 20 9.27 4.89 -2.04
N GLY A 21 9.07 5.03 -0.73
CA GLY A 21 9.22 3.93 0.23
C GLY A 21 8.27 2.77 -0.04
N GLY A 22 7.07 3.02 -0.57
CA GLY A 22 6.14 1.94 -0.88
C GLY A 22 6.62 1.00 -1.99
N PHE A 23 7.55 1.42 -2.85
CA PHE A 23 8.17 0.54 -3.84
C PHE A 23 9.07 -0.54 -3.22
N ALA A 24 9.46 -0.42 -1.95
CA ALA A 24 10.19 -1.44 -1.23
C ALA A 24 9.27 -2.58 -0.72
N PHE A 25 8.25 -2.95 -1.52
CA PHE A 25 7.23 -3.96 -1.18
C PHE A 25 6.39 -3.61 0.06
N LEU A 26 6.09 -2.33 0.27
CA LEU A 26 5.36 -1.82 1.43
C LEU A 26 4.00 -1.22 1.02
N PRO A 27 3.01 -2.04 0.63
CA PRO A 27 1.69 -1.52 0.24
C PRO A 27 1.00 -0.77 1.39
N PHE A 28 1.21 -1.21 2.64
CA PHE A 28 0.67 -0.51 3.81
C PHE A 28 1.22 0.92 3.94
N LEU A 29 2.46 1.18 3.51
CA LEU A 29 3.02 2.53 3.51
C LEU A 29 2.31 3.43 2.48
N TRP A 30 1.95 2.90 1.31
CA TRP A 30 1.09 3.60 0.35
C TRP A 30 -0.30 3.87 0.92
N LEU A 31 -0.90 2.93 1.66
CA LEU A 31 -2.17 3.16 2.35
C LEU A 31 -2.07 4.32 3.34
N VAL A 32 -1.04 4.33 4.19
CA VAL A 32 -0.80 5.45 5.12
C VAL A 32 -0.63 6.76 4.37
N ASN A 33 0.14 6.78 3.28
CA ASN A 33 0.31 7.99 2.45
C ASN A 33 -1.05 8.50 1.91
N VAL A 34 -1.88 7.60 1.40
CA VAL A 34 -3.20 7.95 0.85
C VAL A 34 -4.08 8.53 1.95
N VAL A 35 -4.28 7.84 3.06
CA VAL A 35 -5.18 8.27 4.14
C VAL A 35 -4.72 9.59 4.77
N TRP A 36 -3.42 9.73 5.01
CA TRP A 36 -2.88 10.88 5.75
C TRP A 36 -2.87 12.16 4.91
N PHE A 37 -2.57 12.05 3.61
CA PHE A 37 -2.56 13.20 2.68
C PHE A 37 -3.87 13.39 1.91
N PHE A 38 -4.88 12.52 2.08
CA PHE A 38 -6.17 12.64 1.39
C PHE A 38 -6.84 13.99 1.63
N ARG A 39 -6.93 14.41 2.90
CA ARG A 39 -7.54 15.69 3.28
C ARG A 39 -6.75 16.87 2.70
N GLU A 40 -5.43 16.75 2.65
CA GLU A 40 -4.54 17.78 2.12
C GLU A 40 -4.60 17.90 0.58
N ALA A 41 -4.90 16.79 -0.09
CA ALA A 41 -5.01 16.72 -1.54
C ALA A 41 -6.39 17.12 -2.07
N PHE A 42 -7.48 16.73 -1.38
CA PHE A 42 -8.84 16.82 -1.90
C PHE A 42 -9.78 17.75 -1.12
N ILE A 43 -9.51 18.06 0.16
CA ILE A 43 -10.42 18.83 1.02
C ILE A 43 -9.93 20.27 1.21
N LYS A 44 -8.62 20.49 1.32
CA LYS A 44 -8.06 21.84 1.53
C LYS A 44 -8.12 22.72 0.26
N PRO A 45 -8.24 24.05 0.43
CA PRO A 45 -8.24 25.00 -0.68
C PRO A 45 -6.91 24.99 -1.46
N ALA A 46 -6.96 25.46 -2.71
CA ALA A 46 -5.84 25.52 -3.64
C ALA A 46 -4.57 26.14 -3.05
N TYR A 47 -3.45 25.38 -3.04
CA TYR A 47 -2.10 25.90 -2.79
C TYR A 47 -1.11 25.36 -3.83
N THR A 48 0.04 26.03 -3.96
CA THR A 48 1.06 25.80 -5.00
C THR A 48 1.44 24.33 -5.21
N GLU A 49 1.63 23.58 -4.13
CA GLU A 49 2.12 22.19 -4.19
C GLU A 49 1.01 21.13 -4.19
N GLN A 50 -0.25 21.53 -4.02
CA GLN A 50 -1.37 20.61 -3.87
C GLN A 50 -1.52 19.66 -5.06
N LEU A 51 -1.27 20.16 -6.27
CA LEU A 51 -1.37 19.35 -7.49
C LEU A 51 -0.35 18.20 -7.51
N GLN A 52 0.85 18.45 -6.99
CA GLN A 52 1.89 17.43 -6.89
C GLN A 52 1.52 16.39 -5.83
N ILE A 53 1.07 16.83 -4.64
CA ILE A 53 0.61 15.94 -3.57
C ILE A 53 -0.55 15.07 -4.07
N LYS A 54 -1.53 15.66 -4.75
CA LYS A 54 -2.65 14.92 -5.35
C LYS A 54 -2.19 13.82 -6.31
N THR A 55 -1.21 14.13 -7.17
CA THR A 55 -0.63 13.16 -8.10
C THR A 55 0.05 12.01 -7.36
N TYR A 56 0.84 12.29 -6.32
CA TYR A 56 1.48 11.25 -5.52
C TYR A 56 0.47 10.39 -4.76
N VAL A 57 -0.57 10.99 -4.18
CA VAL A 57 -1.65 10.28 -3.50
C VAL A 57 -2.40 9.36 -4.48
N GLN A 58 -2.74 9.84 -5.67
CA GLN A 58 -3.40 9.02 -6.70
C GLN A 58 -2.51 7.86 -7.15
N ARG A 59 -1.22 8.10 -7.40
CA ARG A 59 -0.27 7.05 -7.79
C ARG A 59 -0.06 6.03 -6.66
N SER A 60 0.02 6.46 -5.40
CA SER A 60 0.06 5.56 -4.24
C SER A 60 -1.22 4.72 -4.14
N ALA A 61 -2.40 5.30 -4.40
CA ALA A 61 -3.66 4.56 -4.39
C ALA A 61 -3.71 3.49 -5.50
N VAL A 62 -3.26 3.81 -6.71
CA VAL A 62 -3.15 2.83 -7.80
C VAL A 62 -2.16 1.72 -7.44
N GLY A 63 -0.99 2.08 -6.91
CA GLY A 63 0.00 1.11 -6.44
C GLY A 63 -0.56 0.18 -5.36
N LEU A 64 -1.30 0.73 -4.39
CA LEU A 64 -1.97 -0.05 -3.34
C LEU A 64 -2.98 -1.03 -3.94
N LEU A 65 -3.84 -0.59 -4.86
CA LEU A 65 -4.82 -1.46 -5.51
C LEU A 65 -4.17 -2.60 -6.29
N LEU A 66 -3.06 -2.33 -6.99
CA LEU A 66 -2.28 -3.35 -7.68
C LEU A 66 -1.73 -4.40 -6.69
N TRP A 67 -1.19 -3.98 -5.54
CA TRP A 67 -0.73 -4.93 -4.51
C TRP A 67 -1.86 -5.74 -3.90
N VAL A 68 -3.00 -5.10 -3.62
CA VAL A 68 -4.18 -5.81 -3.11
C VAL A 68 -4.62 -6.88 -4.10
N ALA A 69 -4.68 -6.56 -5.40
CA ALA A 69 -5.00 -7.54 -6.42
C ALA A 69 -3.98 -8.70 -6.46
N VAL A 70 -2.68 -8.39 -6.54
CA VAL A 70 -1.61 -9.40 -6.57
C VAL A 70 -1.64 -10.31 -5.34
N LEU A 71 -1.73 -9.73 -4.14
CA LEU A 71 -1.77 -10.50 -2.89
C LEU A 71 -3.03 -11.34 -2.77
N THR A 72 -4.19 -10.78 -3.14
CA THR A 72 -5.46 -11.53 -3.10
C THR A 72 -5.41 -12.71 -4.07
N THR A 73 -4.95 -12.48 -5.31
CA THR A 73 -4.78 -13.55 -6.30
C THR A 73 -3.82 -14.62 -5.80
N TRP A 74 -2.66 -14.23 -5.25
CA TRP A 74 -1.70 -15.18 -4.68
C TRP A 74 -2.30 -15.99 -3.53
N ILE A 75 -2.99 -15.34 -2.59
CA ILE A 75 -3.65 -16.01 -1.47
C ILE A 75 -4.72 -16.98 -1.99
N THR A 76 -5.55 -16.59 -2.95
CA THR A 76 -6.57 -17.47 -3.53
C THR A 76 -5.95 -18.69 -4.20
N ILE A 77 -4.89 -18.51 -4.99
CA ILE A 77 -4.16 -19.62 -5.63
C ILE A 77 -3.59 -20.56 -4.56
N PHE A 78 -2.90 -20.00 -3.56
CA PHE A 78 -2.31 -20.79 -2.49
C PHE A 78 -3.39 -21.57 -1.73
N GLN A 79 -4.46 -20.92 -1.29
CA GLN A 79 -5.54 -21.58 -0.54
C GLN A 79 -6.24 -22.69 -1.35
N HIS A 80 -6.38 -22.52 -2.67
CA HIS A 80 -7.07 -23.50 -3.50
C HIS A 80 -6.18 -24.68 -3.94
N PHE A 81 -4.91 -24.41 -4.24
CA PHE A 81 -4.02 -25.39 -4.86
C PHE A 81 -2.91 -25.92 -3.94
N ARG A 82 -2.71 -25.37 -2.72
CA ARG A 82 -1.64 -25.79 -1.79
C ARG A 82 -1.56 -27.30 -1.59
N ALA A 83 -2.70 -27.95 -1.34
CA ALA A 83 -2.74 -29.40 -1.12
C ALA A 83 -2.30 -30.21 -2.36
N GLN A 84 -2.54 -29.68 -3.57
CA GLN A 84 -2.12 -30.31 -4.82
C GLN A 84 -0.63 -30.15 -5.10
N TRP A 85 0.03 -29.17 -4.46
CA TRP A 85 1.46 -28.91 -4.64
C TRP A 85 2.36 -29.84 -3.82
N GLY A 86 1.79 -30.68 -2.95
CA GLY A 86 2.53 -31.66 -2.14
C GLY A 86 3.60 -31.02 -1.27
N GLU A 87 4.83 -31.56 -1.31
CA GLU A 87 5.97 -31.13 -0.49
C GLU A 87 6.30 -29.63 -0.67
N VAL A 88 6.12 -29.08 -1.88
CA VAL A 88 6.34 -27.66 -2.14
C VAL A 88 5.28 -26.81 -1.42
N GLY A 89 4.02 -27.26 -1.44
CA GLY A 89 2.93 -26.62 -0.71
C GLY A 89 3.18 -26.60 0.79
N ASP A 90 3.67 -27.70 1.35
CA ASP A 90 4.01 -27.80 2.77
C ASP A 90 5.24 -26.96 3.15
N SER A 91 6.29 -26.95 2.33
CA SER A 91 7.49 -26.16 2.57
C SER A 91 7.24 -24.65 2.53
N LEU A 92 6.32 -24.20 1.67
CA LEU A 92 5.89 -22.79 1.60
C LEU A 92 4.87 -22.43 2.69
N SER A 93 4.29 -23.42 3.39
CA SER A 93 3.29 -23.19 4.42
C SER A 93 3.93 -22.81 5.75
N PHE A 94 3.77 -21.56 6.15
CA PHE A 94 4.16 -21.15 7.51
C PHE A 94 3.24 -21.75 8.58
N THR A 95 1.96 -21.95 8.27
CA THR A 95 0.98 -22.55 9.18
C THR A 95 0.21 -23.63 8.43
N ILE A 96 0.38 -24.88 8.88
CA ILE A 96 -0.26 -26.05 8.28
C ILE A 96 -1.59 -26.32 9.02
N PRO A 97 -2.74 -26.32 8.34
CA PRO A 97 -4.01 -26.67 8.95
C PRO A 97 -4.02 -28.15 9.32
N ARG A 98 -4.22 -28.48 10.61
CA ARG A 98 -4.15 -29.86 11.12
C ARG A 98 -5.33 -30.77 10.73
N GLY A 99 -6.38 -30.23 10.12
CA GLY A 99 -7.64 -30.93 9.85
C GLY A 99 -7.99 -31.12 8.37
N THR A 100 -7.18 -30.60 7.47
CA THR A 100 -7.34 -30.72 6.02
C THR A 100 -6.05 -31.32 5.45
N PRO A 101 -6.13 -32.41 4.65
CA PRO A 101 -4.96 -32.98 4.00
C PRO A 101 -4.26 -31.97 3.08
#